data_AF-A0A7C4DG23-F1
#
_entry.id   AF-A0A7C4DG23-F1
#
_cell.length_a   1.000
_cell.length_b   1.000
_cell.length_c   1.000
_cell.angle_alpha   90.00
_cell.angle_beta   90.00
_cell.angle_gamma   90.00
#
_symmetry.space_group_name_H-M   'P 1'
#
loop_
_entity.id
_entity.type
_entity.pdbx_description
1 polymer ?
#
loop_
_entity_poly.entity_id
_entity_poly.type
_entity_poly.pdbx_seq_one_letter_code
_entity_poly.pdbx_strand_id
1 'polypeptide(L)'
;MRVVYVSYEVFPFAKVGGLGDVAGALPKYLRKQGAEVFIVMPKHRIVEKNAEKFGYTLKKVREGIPVLHVKTSETFDVYESVLPGTDVKVFFVANDHYFSSEDVYGGEDLAEQTLFFSVAVLELIKSVDLKPDVIHVNDWQVALIPAYLKTLYRD
;
A
#
# COMPACT_ATOMS: atom_id res chain seq x y z
N MET A 1 -17.68 -9.64 -2.41
CA MET A 1 -16.86 -9.24 -1.26
C MET A 1 -15.65 -8.49 -1.76
N ARG A 2 -15.42 -7.28 -1.23
CA ARG A 2 -14.32 -6.39 -1.59
C ARG A 2 -13.27 -6.37 -0.49
N VAL A 3 -12.03 -6.70 -0.86
CA VAL A 3 -10.90 -6.83 0.05
C VAL A 3 -9.82 -5.83 -0.33
N VAL A 4 -9.46 -4.96 0.61
CA VAL A 4 -8.24 -4.16 0.51
C VAL A 4 -7.13 -4.90 1.25
N TYR A 5 -6.20 -5.46 0.51
CA TYR A 5 -5.04 -6.20 1.01
C TYR A 5 -3.85 -5.24 1.18
N VAL A 6 -3.47 -4.97 2.41
CA VAL A 6 -2.42 -4.00 2.73
C VAL A 6 -1.17 -4.75 3.16
N SER A 7 -0.03 -4.43 2.54
CA SER A 7 1.26 -5.04 2.84
C SER A 7 2.39 -4.03 2.60
N TYR A 8 3.47 -4.15 3.36
CA TYR A 8 4.63 -3.27 3.21
C TYR A 8 5.55 -3.69 2.05
N GLU A 9 5.50 -4.97 1.67
CA GLU A 9 6.18 -5.53 0.48
C GLU A 9 5.24 -6.44 -0.32
N VAL A 10 5.38 -6.43 -1.64
CA VAL A 10 4.57 -7.20 -2.60
C VAL A 10 5.42 -7.49 -3.83
N PHE A 11 5.66 -8.76 -4.14
CA PHE A 11 6.31 -9.14 -5.39
C PHE A 11 5.34 -8.98 -6.58
N PRO A 12 5.75 -8.39 -7.72
CA PRO A 12 7.12 -8.03 -8.11
C PRO A 12 7.53 -6.56 -7.84
N PHE A 13 6.71 -5.78 -7.15
CA PHE A 13 6.94 -4.35 -6.95
C PHE A 13 8.09 -4.06 -5.98
N ALA A 14 8.05 -4.66 -4.79
CA ALA A 14 9.11 -4.58 -3.79
C ALA A 14 9.10 -5.86 -2.95
N LYS A 15 10.27 -6.44 -2.69
CA LYS A 15 10.40 -7.70 -1.95
C LYS A 15 11.72 -7.73 -1.19
N VAL A 16 11.66 -8.03 0.10
CA VAL A 16 12.83 -8.43 0.91
C VAL A 16 12.77 -9.91 1.23
N GLY A 17 11.62 -10.42 1.67
CA GLY A 17 11.48 -11.79 2.16
C GLY A 17 10.29 -12.55 1.56
N GLY A 18 9.89 -13.61 2.25
CA GLY A 18 8.73 -14.44 1.87
C GLY A 18 7.39 -13.73 2.02
N LEU A 19 7.32 -12.67 2.83
CA LEU A 19 6.12 -11.84 2.99
C LEU A 19 5.69 -11.26 1.64
N GLY A 20 6.63 -10.73 0.85
CA GLY A 20 6.37 -10.18 -0.48
C GLY A 20 5.88 -11.23 -1.47
N ASP A 21 6.34 -12.48 -1.36
CA ASP A 21 5.85 -13.58 -2.19
C ASP A 21 4.39 -13.91 -1.86
N VAL A 22 4.05 -13.99 -0.57
CA VAL A 22 2.68 -14.25 -0.12
C VAL A 22 1.75 -13.11 -0.52
N ALA A 23 2.16 -11.86 -0.30
CA ALA A 23 1.40 -10.67 -0.65
C ALA A 23 1.21 -10.52 -2.17
N GLY A 24 2.15 -11.03 -2.98
CA GLY A 24 2.02 -11.11 -4.43
C GLY A 24 1.21 -12.31 -4.93
N ALA A 25 0.99 -13.34 -4.12
CA ALA A 25 0.32 -14.58 -4.53
C ALA A 25 -1.12 -14.69 -4.03
N LEU A 26 -1.37 -14.47 -2.73
CA LEU A 26 -2.66 -14.66 -2.09
C LEU A 26 -3.79 -13.81 -2.72
N PRO A 27 -3.58 -12.51 -3.02
CA PRO A 27 -4.59 -11.70 -3.71
C PRO A 27 -5.05 -12.30 -5.04
N LYS A 28 -4.15 -12.95 -5.79
CA LYS A 28 -4.45 -13.62 -7.06
C LYS A 28 -5.44 -14.77 -6.86
N TYR A 29 -5.26 -15.55 -5.79
CA TYR A 29 -6.14 -16.68 -5.48
C TYR A 29 -7.48 -16.20 -4.92
N LEU A 30 -7.50 -15.19 -4.04
CA LEU A 30 -8.73 -14.59 -3.55
C LEU A 30 -9.58 -14.04 -4.72
N ARG A 31 -8.93 -13.41 -5.70
CA ARG A 31 -9.59 -12.93 -6.92
C ARG A 31 -10.23 -14.09 -7.70
N LYS A 32 -9.52 -15.21 -7.88
CA LYS A 32 -10.05 -16.44 -8.51
C LYS A 32 -11.24 -17.06 -7.77
N GLN A 33 -11.37 -16.81 -6.47
CA GLN A 33 -12.51 -17.24 -5.65
C GLN A 33 -13.68 -16.24 -5.68
N GLY A 34 -13.63 -15.20 -6.53
CA GLY A 34 -14.71 -14.24 -6.73
C GLY A 34 -14.66 -13.00 -5.84
N ALA A 35 -13.60 -12.82 -5.05
CA ALA A 35 -13.41 -11.56 -4.31
C ALA A 35 -12.94 -10.44 -5.27
N GLU A 36 -13.34 -9.20 -4.98
CA GLU A 36 -12.76 -8.01 -5.58
C GLU A 36 -11.60 -7.55 -4.71
N VAL A 37 -10.37 -7.74 -5.18
CA VAL A 37 -9.17 -7.53 -4.36
C VAL A 37 -8.40 -6.33 -4.90
N PHE A 38 -8.04 -5.43 -3.99
CA PHE A 38 -7.16 -4.30 -4.23
C PHE A 38 -5.95 -4.44 -3.32
N ILE A 39 -4.74 -4.23 -3.85
CA ILE A 39 -3.54 -4.19 -3.04
C ILE A 39 -3.19 -2.74 -2.72
N VAL A 40 -2.78 -2.44 -1.49
CA VAL A 40 -2.20 -1.16 -1.12
C VAL A 40 -0.83 -1.39 -0.48
N MET A 41 0.19 -0.70 -1.00
CA MET A 41 1.57 -0.78 -0.48
C MET A 41 2.28 0.58 -0.57
N PRO A 42 3.41 0.80 0.11
CA PRO A 42 4.22 1.98 -0.14
C PRO A 42 4.86 1.95 -1.53
N LYS A 43 5.04 3.11 -2.15
CA LYS A 43 5.86 3.27 -3.36
C LYS A 43 7.34 3.34 -2.96
N HIS A 44 7.88 2.24 -2.45
CA HIS A 44 9.32 2.12 -2.19
C HIS A 44 10.12 2.48 -3.43
N ARG A 45 11.33 3.03 -3.26
CA ARG A 45 12.20 3.44 -4.37
C ARG A 45 12.43 2.34 -5.41
N ILE A 46 12.53 1.07 -4.97
CA ILE A 46 12.70 -0.08 -5.85
C ILE A 46 11.52 -0.32 -6.81
N VAL A 47 10.31 0.19 -6.50
CA VAL A 47 9.10 0.01 -7.31
C VAL A 47 9.27 0.64 -8.70
N GLU A 48 9.97 1.77 -8.82
CA GLU A 48 10.25 2.36 -10.14
C GLU A 48 11.26 1.53 -10.92
N LYS A 49 12.36 1.12 -10.28
CA LYS A 49 13.39 0.28 -10.90
C LYS A 49 12.81 -1.07 -11.38
N ASN A 50 11.88 -1.64 -10.62
CA ASN A 50 11.23 -2.89 -10.94
C ASN A 50 10.18 -2.77 -12.06
N ALA A 51 9.69 -1.56 -12.37
CA ALA A 51 8.70 -1.35 -13.44
C ALA A 51 9.22 -1.80 -14.80
N GLU A 52 10.46 -1.42 -15.13
CA GLU A 52 11.14 -1.84 -16.36
C GLU A 52 11.44 -3.35 -16.34
N LYS A 53 11.97 -3.85 -15.22
CA LYS A 53 12.38 -5.26 -15.07
C LYS A 53 11.22 -6.24 -15.22
N PHE A 54 10.04 -5.88 -14.69
CA PHE A 54 8.88 -6.77 -14.66
C PHE A 54 7.75 -6.33 -15.59
N GLY A 55 7.94 -5.25 -16.35
CA GLY A 55 7.04 -4.82 -17.42
C GLY A 55 5.68 -4.32 -16.93
N TYR A 56 5.65 -3.53 -15.86
CA TYR A 56 4.42 -2.86 -15.39
C TYR A 56 4.54 -1.34 -15.48
N THR A 57 3.39 -0.66 -15.55
CA THR A 57 3.31 0.80 -15.58
C THR A 57 2.83 1.35 -14.25
N LEU A 58 3.31 2.54 -13.88
CA LEU A 58 2.83 3.29 -12.74
C LEU A 58 2.11 4.53 -13.25
N LYS A 59 0.85 4.71 -12.84
CA LYS A 59 0.05 5.88 -13.21
C LYS A 59 -0.29 6.68 -11.95
N LYS A 60 0.15 7.94 -11.86
CA LYS A 60 -0.33 8.84 -10.80
C LYS A 60 -1.82 9.11 -11.00
N VAL A 61 -2.64 8.90 -9.97
CA VAL A 61 -4.11 9.06 -10.01
C VAL A 61 -4.64 10.06 -8.99
N ARG A 62 -3.86 10.38 -7.95
CA ARG A 62 -4.10 11.47 -7.00
C ARG A 62 -2.77 12.09 -6.59
N GLU A 63 -2.80 13.34 -6.17
CA GLU A 63 -1.62 14.10 -5.77
C GLU A 63 -1.92 14.91 -4.51
N GLY A 64 -0.92 15.04 -3.63
CA GLY A 64 -0.96 15.93 -2.47
C GLY A 64 -2.05 15.63 -1.45
N ILE A 65 -2.37 14.36 -1.20
CA ILE A 65 -3.36 13.97 -0.19
C ILE A 65 -2.76 14.21 1.21
N PRO A 66 -3.43 14.98 2.08
CA PRO A 66 -2.96 15.19 3.43
C PRO A 66 -3.11 13.93 4.28
N VAL A 67 -2.15 13.68 5.17
CA VAL A 67 -2.27 12.64 6.19
C VAL A 67 -2.72 13.29 7.49
N LEU A 68 -3.93 12.96 7.92
CA LEU A 68 -4.54 13.55 9.12
C LEU A 68 -4.05 12.84 10.40
N HIS A 69 -4.26 13.45 11.57
CA HIS A 69 -4.01 12.81 12.87
C HIS A 69 -2.56 12.41 13.22
N VAL A 70 -1.59 12.71 12.34
CA VAL A 70 -0.15 12.54 12.56
C VAL A 70 0.52 13.91 12.65
N LYS A 71 1.63 14.00 13.39
CA LYS A 71 2.37 15.26 13.58
C LYS A 71 3.39 15.47 12.45
N THR A 72 2.93 15.48 11.21
CA THR A 72 3.77 15.75 10.04
C THR A 72 3.04 16.68 9.07
N SER A 73 3.80 17.47 8.30
CA SER A 73 3.29 18.26 7.18
C SER A 73 3.34 17.51 5.85
N GLU A 74 3.85 16.27 5.85
CA GLU A 74 3.96 15.45 4.66
C GLU A 74 2.60 15.09 4.08
N THR A 75 2.55 15.05 2.75
CA THR A 75 1.40 14.59 1.96
C THR A 75 1.83 13.37 1.15
N PHE A 76 0.87 12.67 0.54
CA PHE A 76 1.20 11.56 -0.35
C PHE A 76 0.45 11.63 -1.68
N ASP A 77 1.08 11.07 -2.70
CA ASP A 77 0.46 10.82 -3.98
C ASP A 77 -0.02 9.38 -4.06
N VAL A 78 -1.03 9.14 -4.90
CA VAL A 78 -1.51 7.79 -5.20
C VAL A 78 -1.09 7.43 -6.61
N TYR A 79 -0.38 6.32 -6.73
CA TYR A 79 -0.13 5.67 -8.02
C TYR A 79 -0.97 4.40 -8.13
N GLU A 80 -1.34 4.03 -9.35
CA GLU A 80 -2.05 2.80 -9.67
C GLU A 80 -1.20 1.96 -10.65
N SER A 81 -1.28 0.65 -10.48
CA SER A 81 -0.81 -0.37 -11.42
C SER A 81 -1.71 -1.61 -11.36
N VAL A 82 -1.32 -2.64 -12.08
CA VAL A 82 -1.95 -3.96 -12.04
C VAL A 82 -0.88 -4.98 -11.70
N LEU A 83 -1.20 -5.90 -10.79
CA LEU A 83 -0.31 -7.00 -10.43
C LEU A 83 -0.05 -7.86 -11.68
N PRO A 84 1.21 -8.00 -12.14
CA PRO A 84 1.51 -8.64 -13.41
C PRO A 84 0.90 -10.03 -13.57
N GLY A 85 0.31 -10.26 -14.75
CA GLY A 85 -0.38 -11.51 -15.08
C GLY A 85 -1.77 -11.67 -14.46
N THR A 86 -2.36 -10.60 -13.91
CA THR A 86 -3.71 -10.61 -13.30
C THR A 86 -4.49 -9.34 -13.62
N ASP A 87 -5.71 -9.23 -13.10
CA ASP A 87 -6.54 -8.01 -13.09
C ASP A 87 -6.58 -7.33 -11.70
N VAL A 88 -5.74 -7.77 -10.75
CA VAL A 88 -5.70 -7.23 -9.39
C VAL A 88 -5.05 -5.86 -9.42
N LYS A 89 -5.82 -4.82 -9.11
CA LYS A 89 -5.33 -3.45 -9.02
C LYS A 89 -4.44 -3.27 -7.80
N VAL A 90 -3.36 -2.53 -7.99
CA VAL A 90 -2.40 -2.17 -6.94
C VAL A 90 -2.33 -0.66 -6.84
N PHE A 91 -2.55 -0.13 -5.64
CA PHE A 91 -2.35 1.27 -5.31
C PHE A 91 -1.09 1.43 -4.49
N PHE A 92 -0.35 2.51 -4.77
CA PHE A 92 0.85 2.86 -4.05
C PHE A 92 0.68 4.18 -3.33
N VAL A 93 1.06 4.23 -2.07
CA VAL A 93 1.24 5.47 -1.31
C VAL A 93 2.66 5.98 -1.59
N ALA A 94 2.77 7.12 -2.27
CA ALA A 94 4.05 7.70 -2.66
C ALA A 94 4.35 8.95 -1.83
N ASN A 95 5.52 8.95 -1.20
CA ASN A 95 6.04 10.08 -0.45
C ASN A 95 7.58 9.98 -0.43
N ASP A 96 8.26 11.01 -0.91
CA ASP A 96 9.73 10.99 -1.07
C ASP A 96 10.48 11.19 0.26
N HIS A 97 9.80 11.66 1.31
CA HIS A 97 10.40 11.74 2.64
C HIS A 97 10.49 10.36 3.30
N TYR A 98 9.38 9.61 3.33
CA TYR A 98 9.25 8.34 4.04
C TYR A 98 9.66 7.11 3.23
N PHE A 99 9.54 7.10 1.89
CA PHE A 99 9.75 5.90 1.06
C PHE A 99 10.91 5.99 0.07
N SER A 100 11.87 6.88 0.32
CA SER A 100 13.03 7.12 -0.55
C SER A 100 14.25 6.26 -0.27
N SER A 101 14.26 5.46 0.80
CA SER A 101 15.37 4.54 1.08
C SER A 101 15.53 3.50 -0.04
N GLU A 102 16.77 3.08 -0.29
CA GLU A 102 17.07 2.00 -1.25
C GLU A 102 16.59 0.64 -0.72
N ASP A 103 16.64 0.45 0.61
CA ASP A 103 16.13 -0.75 1.27
C ASP A 103 14.70 -0.52 1.75
N VAL A 104 13.81 -1.50 1.50
CA VAL A 104 12.38 -1.44 1.88
C VAL A 104 12.16 -1.10 3.36
N TYR A 105 13.02 -1.61 4.26
CA TYR A 105 12.96 -1.35 5.70
C TYR A 105 14.08 -0.44 6.21
N GLY A 106 14.87 0.16 5.30
CA GLY A 106 16.04 0.97 5.63
C GLY A 106 15.73 2.44 5.85
N GLY A 107 14.52 2.76 6.29
CA GLY A 107 14.13 4.11 6.68
C GLY A 107 14.87 4.60 7.93
N GLU A 108 15.07 5.92 8.05
CA GLU A 108 15.68 6.50 9.26
C GLU A 108 14.85 6.20 10.51
N ASP A 109 13.52 6.35 10.43
CA ASP A 109 12.57 5.96 11.46
C ASP A 109 11.44 5.11 10.86
N LEU A 110 11.62 3.78 10.92
CA LEU A 110 10.62 2.83 10.42
C LEU A 110 9.31 2.89 11.23
N ALA A 111 9.35 3.26 12.51
CA ALA A 111 8.13 3.38 13.31
C ALA A 111 7.31 4.58 12.81
N GLU A 112 7.94 5.73 12.57
CA GLU A 112 7.27 6.89 11.98
C GLU A 112 6.71 6.59 10.58
N GLN A 113 7.49 5.90 9.73
CA GLN A 113 7.04 5.51 8.39
C GLN A 113 5.79 4.62 8.42
N THR A 114 5.76 3.63 9.33
CA THR A 114 4.63 2.71 9.47
C THR A 114 3.40 3.40 10.06
N LEU A 115 3.60 4.40 10.94
CA LEU A 115 2.53 5.28 11.43
C LEU A 115 1.93 6.11 10.29
N PHE A 116 2.78 6.81 9.53
CA PHE A 116 2.37 7.59 8.36
C PHE A 116 1.62 6.72 7.34
N PHE A 117 2.21 5.58 6.98
CA PHE A 117 1.64 4.66 5.99
C PHE A 117 0.27 4.13 6.43
N SER A 118 0.12 3.76 7.71
CA SER A 118 -1.14 3.24 8.24
C SER A 118 -2.30 4.24 8.08
N VAL A 119 -2.05 5.53 8.33
CA VAL A 119 -3.06 6.57 8.12
C VAL A 119 -3.26 6.87 6.65
N ALA A 120 -2.17 6.97 5.87
CA ALA A 120 -2.24 7.21 4.43
C ALA A 120 -3.06 6.13 3.69
N VAL A 121 -3.03 4.87 4.14
CA VAL A 121 -3.89 3.81 3.59
C VAL A 121 -5.38 4.12 3.78
N LEU A 122 -5.78 4.63 4.95
CA LEU A 122 -7.18 4.97 5.22
C LEU A 122 -7.63 6.19 4.39
N GLU A 123 -6.78 7.20 4.27
CA GLU A 123 -7.04 8.35 3.39
C GLU A 123 -7.08 7.94 1.90
N LEU A 124 -6.21 7.02 1.48
CA LEU A 124 -6.20 6.45 0.14
C LEU A 124 -7.54 5.76 -0.14
N ILE A 125 -7.99 4.87 0.74
CA ILE A 125 -9.27 4.14 0.62
C ILE A 125 -10.43 5.11 0.41
N LYS A 126 -10.46 6.23 1.16
CA LYS A 126 -11.47 7.29 1.00
C LYS A 126 -11.32 8.02 -0.34
N SER A 127 -10.11 8.48 -0.68
CA SER A 127 -9.85 9.33 -1.86
C SER A 127 -10.12 8.68 -3.22
N VAL A 128 -10.03 7.34 -3.28
CA VAL A 128 -10.32 6.54 -4.48
C VAL A 128 -11.60 5.71 -4.35
N ASP A 129 -12.40 5.96 -3.30
CA ASP A 129 -13.73 5.37 -3.06
C ASP A 129 -13.74 3.82 -3.11
N LEU A 130 -12.75 3.19 -2.46
CA LEU A 130 -12.63 1.73 -2.52
C LEU A 130 -13.74 0.99 -1.79
N LYS A 131 -14.41 1.56 -0.78
CA LYS A 131 -15.55 0.91 -0.06
C LYS A 131 -15.32 -0.58 0.28
N PRO A 132 -14.24 -0.95 1.00
CA PRO A 132 -13.94 -2.34 1.31
C PRO A 132 -14.96 -2.96 2.28
N ASP A 133 -15.28 -4.24 2.09
CA ASP A 133 -15.93 -5.07 3.11
C ASP A 133 -14.90 -5.53 4.16
N VAL A 134 -13.65 -5.75 3.73
CA VAL A 134 -12.54 -6.23 4.57
C VAL A 134 -11.27 -5.45 4.24
N ILE A 135 -10.57 -4.98 5.27
CA ILE A 135 -9.17 -4.52 5.16
C ILE A 135 -8.29 -5.61 5.78
N HIS A 136 -7.54 -6.32 4.94
CA HIS A 136 -6.59 -7.33 5.37
C HIS A 136 -5.24 -6.66 5.62
N VAL A 137 -4.78 -6.70 6.87
CA VAL A 137 -3.51 -6.09 7.29
C VAL A 137 -2.46 -7.17 7.50
N ASN A 138 -1.40 -7.12 6.69
CA ASN A 138 -0.40 -8.17 6.64
C ASN A 138 0.90 -7.73 7.34
N ASP A 139 1.12 -8.28 8.54
CA ASP A 139 2.28 -8.05 9.42
C ASP A 139 2.28 -6.69 10.18
N TRP A 140 3.26 -6.48 11.04
CA TRP A 140 3.30 -5.42 12.05
C TRP A 140 3.35 -4.00 11.47
N GLN A 141 3.94 -3.83 10.28
CA GLN A 141 4.12 -2.53 9.61
C GLN A 141 2.78 -1.85 9.28
N VAL A 142 1.69 -2.62 9.24
CA VAL A 142 0.34 -2.17 8.91
C VAL A 142 -0.67 -2.48 10.02
N ALA A 143 -0.20 -2.95 11.17
CA ALA A 143 -1.04 -3.43 12.27
C ALA A 143 -1.79 -2.30 13.01
N LEU A 144 -1.41 -1.03 12.80
CA LEU A 144 -2.10 0.12 13.41
C LEU A 144 -3.36 0.54 12.65
N ILE A 145 -3.51 0.13 11.39
CA ILE A 145 -4.70 0.41 10.57
C ILE A 145 -6.01 0.05 11.29
N PRO A 146 -6.23 -1.16 11.86
CA PRO A 146 -7.48 -1.47 12.56
C PRO A 146 -7.69 -0.62 13.81
N ALA A 147 -6.62 -0.25 14.52
CA ALA A 147 -6.73 0.63 15.68
C ALA A 147 -7.20 2.02 15.24
N TYR A 148 -6.55 2.61 14.23
CA TYR A 148 -6.89 3.91 13.67
C TYR A 148 -8.26 3.95 13.03
N LEU A 149 -8.66 2.89 12.34
CA LEU A 149 -10.01 2.78 11.78
C LEU A 149 -11.07 2.92 12.89
N LYS A 150 -10.83 2.33 14.07
CA LYS A 150 -11.78 2.36 15.19
C LYS A 150 -11.73 3.63 16.02
N THR A 151 -10.59 4.33 16.06
CA THR A 151 -10.38 5.48 16.95
C THR A 151 -10.39 6.82 16.23
N LEU A 152 -9.73 6.92 15.08
CA LEU A 152 -9.56 8.17 14.32
C LEU A 152 -10.60 8.31 13.20
N TYR A 153 -11.11 7.19 12.68
CA TYR A 153 -12.01 7.11 11.52
C TYR A 153 -13.36 6.46 11.84
N ARG A 154 -13.83 6.63 13.07
CA ARG A 154 -15.05 5.98 13.58
C ARG A 154 -16.34 6.53 12.96
N ASP A 155 -16.30 7.78 12.52
CA ASP A 155 -17.43 8.55 11.99
C ASP A 155 -17.22 8.88 10.51
#